data_AF-A0A813L3N3-F1
#
_entry.id   AF-A0A813L3N3-F1
#
_cell.length_a   1.000
_cell.length_b   1.000
_cell.length_c   1.000
_cell.angle_alpha   90.00
_cell.angle_beta   90.00
_cell.angle_gamma   90.00
#
_symmetry.space_group_name_H-M   'P 1'
#
loop_
_entity.id
_entity.type
_entity.pdbx_description
1 polymer ?
#
loop_
_entity_poly.entity_id
_entity_poly.type
_entity_poly.pdbx_seq_one_letter_code
_entity_poly.pdbx_strand_id
1 'polypeptide(L)'
;MGARVLCGSCRALQGPARPGELRTHVDRRSAHSEPADGPELLRPCSGSSRAADGDPEGRDAEDGFPMAVRHNEVALAQHEMCPIYSVCNASADSNALFMEIANREAGRLGLQVLFHEKPFAGINGSGKHANWSMGTDTGLNFFHPGKDDESRTIYTTAIACLAHGLCQYNELMRCAVAHAGNDHRLGAQEAPPAIISLYPGQGFEAHVDSIIAGGALLGYKAEKKLQSTGCKASMAVEANSEDRNRTAPFPHCGNRFEFRAVGSSQNCSFPVMICNVVMAGGMAHLADQLATGKKLRDCVAEMYKTNRHVIFTGNGYSAEWPEEAKKRGLPNLNTTPKALATFNSAKNKAIFKKLKVYEADETDARAEVMYENYNTTLAIEAKTMIHMMETGILPACAKDLQKYTNCKALVGDREQVYGSIKAGTQKLKEVLSKVPHSIQEEATYYCDVVKPQMVALREVVDTTEGLLESGLYPYPTYETLLYSHHH
;
A
#
# COMPACT_ATOMS: atom_id res chain seq x y z
N MET A 1 31.76 6.17 8.68
CA MET A 1 31.93 4.71 8.54
C MET A 1 31.76 4.40 7.06
N GLY A 2 32.88 4.28 6.35
CA GLY A 2 32.88 4.09 4.90
C GLY A 2 32.85 2.60 4.55
N ALA A 3 31.83 2.17 3.81
CA ALA A 3 31.86 0.87 3.15
C ALA A 3 32.86 0.93 1.99
N ARG A 4 33.83 0.01 2.01
CA ARG A 4 34.84 -0.15 0.97
C ARG A 4 34.23 -0.84 -0.24
N VAL A 5 34.42 -0.25 -1.42
CA VAL A 5 34.24 -0.93 -2.71
C VAL A 5 35.43 -1.87 -2.90
N LEU A 6 35.17 -3.18 -2.94
CA LEU A 6 36.16 -4.18 -3.35
C LEU A 6 36.07 -4.36 -4.87
N CYS A 7 36.95 -3.68 -5.58
CA CYS A 7 37.30 -3.98 -6.97
C CYS A 7 38.31 -5.14 -6.97
N GLY A 8 37.88 -6.30 -7.48
CA GLY A 8 38.74 -7.44 -7.78
C GLY A 8 39.51 -7.21 -9.07
N SER A 9 40.82 -7.03 -8.95
CA SER A 9 41.81 -6.85 -10.00
C SER A 9 41.86 -7.99 -11.03
N CYS A 10 42.07 -7.65 -12.30
CA CYS A 10 43.06 -8.35 -13.12
C CYS A 10 43.73 -7.40 -14.14
N ARG A 11 45.07 -7.39 -14.10
CA ARG A 11 45.96 -6.53 -14.88
C ARG A 11 46.06 -6.97 -16.35
N ALA A 12 46.12 -5.95 -17.20
CA ALA A 12 46.76 -5.81 -18.52
C ALA A 12 47.52 -7.01 -19.12
N LEU A 13 47.18 -7.33 -20.38
CA LEU A 13 48.15 -7.61 -21.45
C LEU A 13 47.69 -6.90 -22.75
N GLN A 14 48.60 -6.12 -23.33
CA GLN A 14 48.44 -5.37 -24.59
C GLN A 14 48.74 -6.26 -25.82
N GLY A 15 48.05 -6.01 -26.95
CA GLY A 15 48.47 -6.43 -28.30
C GLY A 15 47.34 -6.35 -29.35
N PRO A 16 47.58 -5.92 -30.62
CA PRO A 16 46.56 -5.22 -31.41
C PRO A 16 45.88 -6.02 -32.56
N ALA A 17 44.63 -5.63 -32.85
CA ALA A 17 43.85 -5.62 -34.11
C ALA A 17 43.98 -6.73 -35.19
N ARG A 18 42.85 -7.37 -35.54
CA ARG A 18 42.15 -7.25 -36.86
C ARG A 18 40.86 -8.12 -36.97
N PRO A 19 39.93 -7.83 -37.91
CA PRO A 19 38.55 -8.34 -37.95
C PRO A 19 38.37 -9.55 -38.88
N GLY A 20 37.37 -10.40 -38.61
CA GLY A 20 36.94 -11.46 -39.53
C GLY A 20 35.88 -12.38 -38.92
N GLU A 21 34.75 -12.49 -39.62
CA GLU A 21 33.62 -13.39 -39.34
C GLU A 21 34.04 -14.86 -39.23
N LEU A 22 33.43 -15.64 -38.34
CA LEU A 22 33.05 -17.02 -38.62
C LEU A 22 32.07 -17.56 -37.57
N ARG A 23 30.86 -17.89 -38.02
CA ARG A 23 29.92 -18.78 -37.31
C ARG A 23 30.55 -20.16 -37.17
N THR A 24 30.58 -20.73 -35.97
CA THR A 24 30.41 -22.18 -35.76
C THR A 24 29.83 -22.46 -34.38
N HIS A 25 28.74 -23.22 -34.35
CA HIS A 25 28.27 -23.91 -33.15
C HIS A 25 29.32 -24.94 -32.73
N VAL A 26 29.84 -24.85 -31.50
CA VAL A 26 30.35 -26.01 -30.76
C VAL A 26 30.02 -25.83 -29.28
N ASP A 27 29.19 -26.75 -28.82
CA ASP A 27 28.87 -27.10 -27.45
C ASP A 27 30.16 -27.41 -26.66
N ARG A 28 30.41 -26.69 -25.56
CA ARG A 28 31.38 -27.07 -24.53
C ARG A 28 30.88 -26.64 -23.15
N ARG A 29 30.33 -27.63 -22.46
CA ARG A 29 30.36 -27.73 -20.99
C ARG A 29 31.80 -27.51 -20.51
N SER A 30 32.03 -26.52 -19.68
CA SER A 30 33.17 -26.50 -18.76
C SER A 30 32.75 -25.88 -17.44
N ALA A 31 32.87 -26.70 -16.41
CA ALA A 31 32.65 -26.42 -15.01
C ALA A 31 33.24 -25.07 -14.57
N HIS A 32 32.39 -24.21 -14.04
CA HIS A 32 32.80 -23.16 -13.12
C HIS A 32 32.28 -23.52 -11.75
N SER A 33 33.22 -23.60 -10.81
CA SER A 33 33.02 -23.76 -9.38
C SER A 33 31.99 -22.76 -8.86
N GLU A 34 30.90 -23.29 -8.30
CA GLU A 34 29.90 -22.55 -7.56
C GLU A 34 30.55 -21.84 -6.36
N PRO A 35 30.33 -20.53 -6.17
CA PRO A 35 30.39 -19.95 -4.84
C PRO A 35 29.14 -20.38 -4.07
N ALA A 36 29.34 -20.81 -2.83
CA ALA A 36 28.32 -21.36 -1.94
C ALA A 36 26.99 -20.58 -1.93
N ASP A 37 25.91 -21.34 -1.98
CA ASP A 37 24.50 -20.93 -1.97
C ASP A 37 24.18 -19.79 -0.99
N GLY A 38 23.73 -18.66 -1.54
CA GLY A 38 22.89 -17.69 -0.85
C GLY A 38 21.44 -17.84 -1.33
N PRO A 39 20.43 -17.57 -0.48
CA PRO A 39 19.04 -17.80 -0.83
C PRO A 39 18.61 -16.95 -2.03
N GLU A 40 17.99 -17.61 -3.01
CA GLU A 40 17.57 -17.03 -4.29
C GLU A 40 16.36 -16.08 -4.17
N LEU A 41 15.80 -15.94 -2.96
CA LEU A 41 14.60 -15.15 -2.64
C LEU A 41 14.68 -13.67 -3.05
N LEU A 42 15.88 -13.10 -3.21
CA LEU A 42 16.08 -11.67 -3.47
C LEU A 42 16.92 -11.40 -4.73
N ARG A 43 17.10 -12.38 -5.63
CA ARG A 43 17.79 -12.09 -6.90
C ARG A 43 16.98 -11.07 -7.72
N PRO A 44 17.60 -10.01 -8.25
CA PRO A 44 16.92 -9.08 -9.14
C PRO A 44 16.40 -9.84 -10.37
N CYS A 45 15.14 -9.63 -10.73
CA CYS A 45 14.61 -10.07 -12.02
C CYS A 45 15.29 -9.25 -13.14
N SER A 46 16.50 -9.65 -13.55
CA SER A 46 17.14 -9.13 -14.75
C SER A 46 16.40 -9.72 -15.96
N GLY A 47 15.79 -8.86 -16.77
CA GLY A 47 14.93 -9.26 -17.87
C GLY A 47 15.58 -10.18 -18.90
N SER A 48 15.01 -11.37 -19.08
CA SER A 48 14.47 -11.84 -20.35
C SER A 48 13.65 -13.09 -20.05
N SER A 49 12.54 -13.27 -20.77
CA SER A 49 11.71 -14.46 -20.72
C SER A 49 12.52 -15.69 -21.16
N ARG A 50 13.20 -16.32 -20.19
CA ARG A 50 13.54 -17.73 -20.22
C ARG A 50 13.24 -18.29 -18.85
N ALA A 51 12.10 -18.99 -18.77
CA ALA A 51 11.97 -20.10 -17.86
C ALA A 51 13.16 -21.04 -18.14
N ALA A 52 14.15 -21.01 -17.27
CA ALA A 52 15.28 -21.92 -17.31
C ALA A 52 15.41 -22.50 -15.90
N ASP A 53 14.73 -23.65 -15.73
CA ASP A 53 15.13 -24.80 -14.93
C ASP A 53 15.89 -24.53 -13.63
N GLY A 54 15.12 -24.29 -12.57
CA GLY A 54 15.54 -24.38 -11.18
C GLY A 54 14.33 -24.12 -10.31
N ASP A 55 13.70 -25.18 -9.81
CA ASP A 55 12.46 -25.16 -9.02
C ASP A 55 12.54 -24.21 -7.81
N PRO A 56 11.94 -23.01 -7.87
CA PRO A 56 11.85 -22.08 -6.75
C PRO A 56 10.66 -22.42 -5.84
N GLU A 57 9.69 -23.21 -6.33
CA GLU A 57 8.50 -23.63 -5.58
C GLU A 57 8.88 -24.61 -4.46
N GLY A 58 9.93 -25.41 -4.67
CA GLY A 58 10.45 -26.37 -3.69
C GLY A 58 10.98 -25.75 -2.38
N ARG A 59 11.70 -24.61 -2.43
CA ARG A 59 12.29 -23.99 -1.22
C ARG A 59 11.35 -23.03 -0.49
N ASP A 60 10.47 -22.36 -1.23
CA ASP A 60 9.39 -21.57 -0.63
C ASP A 60 8.43 -22.44 0.21
N ALA A 61 8.22 -23.69 -0.23
CA ALA A 61 7.49 -24.70 0.53
C ALA A 61 8.26 -25.20 1.77
N GLU A 62 9.61 -25.28 1.71
CA GLU A 62 10.46 -25.67 2.85
C GLU A 62 10.45 -24.62 3.97
N ASP A 63 10.39 -23.32 3.63
CA ASP A 63 10.27 -22.23 4.59
C ASP A 63 8.82 -21.96 5.04
N GLY A 64 7.83 -22.68 4.48
CA GLY A 64 6.42 -22.62 4.88
C GLY A 64 5.58 -21.51 4.21
N PHE A 65 6.06 -20.90 3.12
CA PHE A 65 5.38 -19.83 2.40
C PHE A 65 5.16 -20.19 0.93
N PRO A 66 4.11 -20.93 0.57
CA PRO A 66 3.85 -21.21 -0.84
C PRO A 66 3.55 -19.90 -1.58
N MET A 67 4.44 -19.51 -2.48
CA MET A 67 4.32 -18.28 -3.26
C MET A 67 3.54 -18.52 -4.54
N ALA A 68 2.54 -17.68 -4.81
CA ALA A 68 1.76 -17.74 -6.03
C ALA A 68 2.40 -16.89 -7.15
N VAL A 69 2.91 -15.71 -6.81
CA VAL A 69 3.41 -14.74 -7.80
C VAL A 69 4.58 -13.94 -7.22
N ARG A 70 5.57 -13.65 -8.06
CA ARG A 70 6.63 -12.66 -7.82
C ARG A 70 6.83 -11.84 -9.09
N HIS A 71 6.88 -10.52 -8.99
CA HIS A 71 7.23 -9.65 -10.11
C HIS A 71 7.83 -8.32 -9.65
N ASN A 72 8.49 -7.63 -10.56
CA ASN A 72 8.83 -6.22 -10.36
C ASN A 72 7.55 -5.39 -10.46
N GLU A 73 7.50 -4.34 -9.66
CA GLU A 73 6.40 -3.38 -9.67
C GLU A 73 6.69 -2.18 -10.57
N VAL A 74 5.74 -1.25 -10.65
CA VAL A 74 5.80 -0.08 -11.54
C VAL A 74 7.00 0.83 -11.22
N ALA A 75 7.34 1.03 -9.94
CA ALA A 75 8.49 1.84 -9.57
C ALA A 75 9.81 1.05 -9.64
N LEU A 76 10.91 1.77 -9.87
CA LEU A 76 12.25 1.19 -9.84
C LEU A 76 12.57 0.62 -8.45
N ALA A 77 13.27 -0.51 -8.42
CA ALA A 77 13.58 -1.27 -7.19
C ALA A 77 12.35 -1.63 -6.33
N GLN A 78 11.15 -1.61 -6.90
CA GLN A 78 9.92 -2.06 -6.24
C GLN A 78 9.59 -3.48 -6.70
N HIS A 79 9.24 -4.34 -5.75
CA HIS A 79 8.94 -5.74 -6.01
C HIS A 79 7.67 -6.16 -5.26
N GLU A 80 6.88 -7.03 -5.88
CA GLU A 80 5.70 -7.65 -5.28
C GLU A 80 5.92 -9.16 -5.13
N MET A 81 5.48 -9.65 -3.98
CA MET A 81 5.49 -11.06 -3.61
C MET A 81 4.12 -11.40 -3.03
N CYS A 82 3.43 -12.37 -3.62
CA CYS A 82 2.08 -12.78 -3.22
C CYS A 82 2.05 -14.27 -2.86
N PRO A 83 1.78 -14.64 -1.60
CA PRO A 83 1.60 -16.03 -1.20
C PRO A 83 0.24 -16.58 -1.65
N ILE A 84 0.13 -17.91 -1.71
CA ILE A 84 -1.17 -18.59 -1.80
C ILE A 84 -1.98 -18.23 -0.56
N TYR A 85 -3.25 -17.88 -0.75
CA TYR A 85 -4.15 -17.52 0.34
C TYR A 85 -4.33 -18.71 1.31
N SER A 86 -4.50 -18.41 2.59
CA SER A 86 -4.85 -19.41 3.61
C SER A 86 -5.85 -18.83 4.60
N VAL A 87 -6.08 -19.53 5.71
CA VAL A 87 -6.88 -18.99 6.82
C VAL A 87 -6.27 -17.68 7.33
N CYS A 88 -7.12 -16.74 7.77
CA CYS A 88 -6.71 -15.34 8.00
C CYS A 88 -5.56 -15.19 9.01
N ASN A 89 -5.58 -15.96 10.10
CA ASN A 89 -4.53 -15.92 11.13
C ASN A 89 -3.19 -16.42 10.60
N ALA A 90 -3.17 -17.60 9.96
CA ALA A 90 -1.96 -18.15 9.37
C ALA A 90 -1.38 -17.22 8.29
N SER A 91 -2.24 -16.64 7.44
CA SER A 91 -1.79 -15.68 6.42
C SER A 91 -1.14 -14.44 7.03
N ALA A 92 -1.65 -13.96 8.17
CA ALA A 92 -1.09 -12.80 8.84
C ALA A 92 0.23 -13.10 9.56
N ASP A 93 0.32 -14.26 10.23
CA ASP A 93 1.57 -14.74 10.83
C ASP A 93 2.64 -14.95 9.76
N SER A 94 2.24 -15.55 8.63
CA SER A 94 3.13 -15.75 7.50
C SER A 94 3.64 -14.44 6.91
N ASN A 95 2.78 -13.42 6.82
CA ASN A 95 3.21 -12.10 6.37
C ASN A 95 4.23 -11.46 7.31
N ALA A 96 4.02 -11.55 8.63
CA ALA A 96 4.95 -11.00 9.61
C ALA A 96 6.32 -11.70 9.55
N LEU A 97 6.32 -13.03 9.43
CA LEU A 97 7.55 -13.80 9.31
C LEU A 97 8.27 -13.52 7.99
N PHE A 98 7.54 -13.36 6.89
CA PHE A 98 8.11 -12.93 5.61
C PHE A 98 8.82 -11.58 5.73
N MET A 99 8.22 -10.58 6.39
CA MET A 99 8.83 -9.26 6.54
C MET A 99 10.16 -9.33 7.32
N GLU A 100 10.22 -10.17 8.36
CA GLU A 100 11.45 -10.43 9.12
C GLU A 100 12.53 -11.12 8.28
N ILE A 101 12.16 -12.20 7.57
CA ILE A 101 13.08 -12.93 6.68
C ILE A 101 13.61 -12.00 5.60
N ALA A 102 12.74 -11.22 4.95
CA ALA A 102 13.13 -10.30 3.89
C ALA A 102 14.15 -9.26 4.38
N ASN A 103 13.95 -8.69 5.58
CA ASN A 103 14.92 -7.77 6.18
C ASN A 103 16.26 -8.46 6.46
N ARG A 104 16.24 -9.66 7.03
CA ARG A 104 17.44 -10.43 7.35
C ARG A 104 18.24 -10.80 6.10
N GLU A 105 17.57 -11.33 5.09
CA GLU A 105 18.22 -11.76 3.85
C GLU A 105 18.73 -10.57 3.04
N ALA A 106 17.99 -9.44 3.01
CA ALA A 106 18.50 -8.21 2.41
C ALA A 106 19.79 -7.74 3.10
N GLY A 107 19.82 -7.75 4.44
CA GLY A 107 21.03 -7.40 5.19
C GLY A 107 22.23 -8.29 4.86
N ARG A 108 22.02 -9.60 4.64
CA ARG A 108 23.08 -10.53 4.20
C ARG A 108 23.61 -10.22 2.80
N LEU A 109 22.76 -9.67 1.93
CA LEU A 109 23.11 -9.24 0.58
C LEU A 109 23.66 -7.80 0.53
N GLY A 110 23.80 -7.13 1.67
CA GLY A 110 24.21 -5.72 1.72
C GLY A 110 23.13 -4.75 1.21
N LEU A 111 21.87 -5.20 1.20
CA LEU A 111 20.68 -4.45 0.81
C LEU A 111 19.83 -4.09 2.04
N GLN A 112 18.88 -3.19 1.85
CA GLN A 112 17.86 -2.86 2.86
C GLN A 112 16.49 -2.91 2.20
N VAL A 113 15.56 -3.68 2.77
CA VAL A 113 14.15 -3.64 2.36
C VAL A 113 13.49 -2.40 2.96
N LEU A 114 12.74 -1.67 2.14
CA LEU A 114 11.97 -0.50 2.56
C LEU A 114 10.48 -0.83 2.48
N PHE A 115 9.90 -1.20 3.63
CA PHE A 115 8.46 -1.42 3.75
C PHE A 115 7.64 -0.13 3.94
N HIS A 116 8.29 1.04 3.93
CA HIS A 116 7.59 2.31 4.05
C HIS A 116 6.63 2.50 2.86
N GLU A 117 5.44 3.06 3.10
CA GLU A 117 4.39 3.19 2.09
C GLU A 117 4.75 4.15 0.96
N LYS A 118 5.63 5.11 1.26
CA LYS A 118 6.10 6.11 0.31
C LYS A 118 7.57 6.43 0.55
N PRO A 119 8.51 5.52 0.20
CA PRO A 119 9.93 5.71 0.52
C PRO A 119 10.54 6.87 -0.29
N PHE A 120 10.05 7.09 -1.51
CA PHE A 120 10.52 8.16 -2.40
C PHE A 120 9.32 9.00 -2.88
N ALA A 121 9.50 10.32 -2.90
CA ALA A 121 8.51 11.24 -3.43
C ALA A 121 8.46 11.17 -4.97
N GLY A 122 7.30 11.43 -5.56
CA GLY A 122 7.15 11.50 -7.03
C GLY A 122 7.02 10.16 -7.77
N ILE A 123 7.36 9.02 -7.15
CA ILE A 123 7.19 7.66 -7.73
C ILE A 123 6.17 6.82 -6.95
N ASN A 124 5.64 5.74 -7.53
CA ASN A 124 4.58 4.92 -6.91
C ASN A 124 4.91 4.51 -5.46
N GLY A 125 3.87 4.46 -4.63
CA GLY A 125 3.99 3.97 -3.25
C GLY A 125 3.88 2.45 -3.15
N SER A 126 4.22 1.90 -1.99
CA SER A 126 4.12 0.47 -1.69
C SER A 126 2.89 0.17 -0.85
N GLY A 127 2.05 -0.77 -1.29
CA GLY A 127 0.87 -1.24 -0.55
C GLY A 127 0.98 -2.72 -0.17
N LYS A 128 0.08 -3.18 0.71
CA LYS A 128 -0.07 -4.60 1.06
C LYS A 128 -1.53 -5.00 0.91
N HIS A 129 -1.97 -5.22 -0.32
CA HIS A 129 -3.37 -5.52 -0.59
C HIS A 129 -3.83 -6.78 0.17
N ALA A 130 -4.90 -6.66 0.95
CA ALA A 130 -5.49 -7.80 1.65
C ALA A 130 -6.62 -8.39 0.80
N ASN A 131 -6.32 -9.48 0.11
CA ASN A 131 -7.32 -10.29 -0.58
C ASN A 131 -8.12 -11.08 0.46
N TRP A 132 -9.38 -10.73 0.66
CA TRP A 132 -10.23 -11.21 1.73
C TRP A 132 -11.48 -11.91 1.18
N SER A 133 -11.74 -13.12 1.67
CA SER A 133 -12.95 -13.86 1.38
C SER A 133 -13.48 -14.57 2.63
N MET A 134 -14.74 -15.00 2.56
CA MET A 134 -15.34 -15.85 3.57
C MET A 134 -15.98 -17.06 2.94
N GLY A 135 -15.91 -18.19 3.65
CA GLY A 135 -16.56 -19.41 3.25
C GLY A 135 -16.83 -20.33 4.42
N THR A 136 -17.55 -21.41 4.14
CA THR A 136 -17.86 -22.47 5.09
C THR A 136 -16.75 -23.54 5.11
N ASP A 137 -16.76 -24.37 6.14
CA ASP A 137 -15.98 -25.60 6.24
C ASP A 137 -16.35 -26.63 5.14
N THR A 138 -17.54 -26.52 4.54
CA THR A 138 -17.97 -27.30 3.38
C THR A 138 -17.42 -26.80 2.03
N GLY A 139 -16.66 -25.70 2.02
CA GLY A 139 -16.04 -25.14 0.82
C GLY A 139 -16.92 -24.15 0.04
N LEU A 140 -18.07 -23.74 0.58
CA LEU A 140 -18.90 -22.70 -0.05
C LEU A 140 -18.28 -21.32 0.17
N ASN A 141 -17.98 -20.58 -0.90
CA ASN A 141 -17.46 -19.22 -0.83
C ASN A 141 -18.59 -18.19 -0.99
N PHE A 142 -18.72 -17.29 -0.01
CA PHE A 142 -19.78 -16.28 0.04
C PHE A 142 -19.63 -15.17 -0.99
N PHE A 143 -18.43 -14.94 -1.50
CA PHE A 143 -18.15 -13.91 -2.51
C PHE A 143 -17.95 -14.50 -3.91
N HIS A 144 -18.34 -15.75 -4.10
CA HIS A 144 -18.42 -16.35 -5.41
C HIS A 144 -19.89 -16.58 -5.77
N PRO A 145 -20.40 -16.04 -6.91
CA PRO A 145 -21.81 -16.19 -7.28
C PRO A 145 -22.25 -17.64 -7.50
N GLY A 146 -21.31 -18.58 -7.67
CA GLY A 146 -21.61 -20.01 -7.76
C GLY A 146 -22.39 -20.40 -9.02
N LYS A 147 -22.85 -21.65 -9.06
CA LYS A 147 -23.59 -22.22 -10.21
C LYS A 147 -25.06 -22.49 -9.89
N ASP A 148 -25.35 -22.88 -8.67
CA ASP A 148 -26.70 -23.15 -8.15
C ASP A 148 -27.34 -21.90 -7.52
N ASP A 149 -28.64 -22.01 -7.26
CA ASP A 149 -29.44 -20.91 -6.73
C ASP A 149 -29.12 -20.60 -5.26
N GLU A 150 -28.68 -21.58 -4.47
CA GLU A 150 -28.28 -21.39 -3.08
C GLU A 150 -27.04 -20.49 -3.00
N SER A 151 -25.99 -20.84 -3.75
CA SER A 151 -24.75 -20.07 -3.84
C SER A 151 -24.99 -18.65 -4.33
N ARG A 152 -25.85 -18.47 -5.34
CA ARG A 152 -26.23 -17.13 -5.84
C ARG A 152 -26.99 -16.31 -4.81
N THR A 153 -27.89 -16.95 -4.06
CA THR A 153 -28.64 -16.28 -2.98
C THR A 153 -27.70 -15.84 -1.88
N ILE A 154 -26.76 -16.70 -1.48
CA ILE A 154 -25.75 -16.41 -0.47
C ILE A 154 -24.84 -15.28 -0.92
N TYR A 155 -24.38 -15.30 -2.18
CA TYR A 155 -23.58 -14.23 -2.77
C TYR A 155 -24.28 -12.87 -2.70
N THR A 156 -25.52 -12.80 -3.19
CA THR A 156 -26.32 -11.57 -3.16
C THR A 156 -26.58 -11.10 -1.72
N THR A 157 -26.79 -12.04 -0.80
CA THR A 157 -27.04 -11.73 0.62
C THR A 157 -25.77 -11.25 1.33
N ALA A 158 -24.63 -11.87 1.04
CA ALA A 158 -23.35 -11.54 1.64
C ALA A 158 -22.88 -10.13 1.23
N ILE A 159 -23.09 -9.73 -0.03
CA ILE A 159 -22.80 -8.36 -0.48
C ILE A 159 -23.71 -7.34 0.21
N ALA A 160 -24.99 -7.68 0.46
CA ALA A 160 -25.88 -6.80 1.22
C ALA A 160 -25.39 -6.59 2.67
N CYS A 161 -24.93 -7.67 3.31
CA CYS A 161 -24.33 -7.61 4.65
C CYS A 161 -23.06 -6.75 4.65
N LEU A 162 -22.18 -6.95 3.67
CA LEU A 162 -20.97 -6.17 3.52
C LEU A 162 -21.27 -4.69 3.27
N ALA A 163 -22.23 -4.37 2.40
CA ALA A 163 -22.66 -3.00 2.13
C ALA A 163 -23.23 -2.33 3.39
N HIS A 164 -24.04 -3.05 4.17
CA HIS A 164 -24.54 -2.57 5.45
C HIS A 164 -23.39 -2.29 6.43
N GLY A 165 -22.49 -3.26 6.63
CA GLY A 165 -21.33 -3.10 7.50
C GLY A 165 -20.47 -1.90 7.11
N LEU A 166 -20.11 -1.79 5.82
CA LEU A 166 -19.27 -0.71 5.31
C LEU A 166 -19.93 0.66 5.44
N CYS A 167 -21.26 0.73 5.31
CA CYS A 167 -22.00 1.95 5.54
C CYS A 167 -22.01 2.35 7.03
N GLN A 168 -22.29 1.40 7.92
CA GLN A 168 -22.40 1.69 9.34
C GLN A 168 -21.05 1.96 10.01
N TYR A 169 -19.97 1.35 9.52
CA TYR A 169 -18.64 1.38 10.14
C TYR A 169 -17.57 1.87 9.14
N ASN A 170 -17.95 2.80 8.26
CA ASN A 170 -17.07 3.32 7.21
C ASN A 170 -15.79 3.94 7.78
N GLU A 171 -15.93 4.74 8.84
CA GLU A 171 -14.81 5.40 9.50
C GLU A 171 -13.84 4.38 10.11
N LEU A 172 -14.37 3.25 10.60
CA LEU A 172 -13.57 2.18 11.19
C LEU A 172 -12.66 1.51 10.14
N MET A 173 -13.14 1.31 8.92
CA MET A 173 -12.31 0.84 7.79
C MET A 173 -11.16 1.81 7.48
N ARG A 174 -11.43 3.12 7.54
CA ARG A 174 -10.38 4.13 7.35
C ARG A 174 -9.40 4.18 8.52
N CYS A 175 -9.87 4.01 9.76
CA CYS A 175 -9.02 3.86 10.95
C CYS A 175 -8.10 2.65 10.85
N ALA A 176 -8.59 1.56 10.24
CA ALA A 176 -7.85 0.31 10.12
C ALA A 176 -6.51 0.46 9.39
N VAL A 177 -6.34 1.52 8.60
CA VAL A 177 -5.14 1.81 7.78
C VAL A 177 -4.54 3.19 8.08
N ALA A 178 -4.89 3.78 9.23
CA ALA A 178 -4.47 5.12 9.63
C ALA A 178 -3.13 5.10 10.37
N HIS A 179 -2.08 5.58 9.71
CA HIS A 179 -0.77 5.84 10.29
C HIS A 179 0.04 6.79 9.39
N ALA A 180 1.12 7.35 9.92
CA ALA A 180 1.87 8.45 9.29
C ALA A 180 2.36 8.12 7.86
N GLY A 181 2.98 6.95 7.67
CA GLY A 181 3.49 6.52 6.36
C GLY A 181 2.38 6.41 5.31
N ASN A 182 1.24 5.80 5.64
CA ASN A 182 0.16 5.59 4.67
C ASN A 182 -0.57 6.90 4.29
N ASP A 183 -0.52 7.93 5.13
CA ASP A 183 -1.03 9.27 4.76
C ASP A 183 -0.22 9.92 3.61
N HIS A 184 1.01 9.46 3.34
CA HIS A 184 1.77 9.87 2.14
C HIS A 184 1.37 9.08 0.88
N ARG A 185 0.68 7.95 1.04
CA ARG A 185 0.35 7.03 -0.05
C ARG A 185 -1.09 7.19 -0.53
N LEU A 186 -2.07 7.21 0.39
CA LEU A 186 -3.49 7.18 0.03
C LEU A 186 -3.91 8.38 -0.83
N GLY A 187 -4.72 8.12 -1.86
CA GLY A 187 -5.24 9.14 -2.79
C GLY A 187 -4.28 9.61 -3.88
N ALA A 188 -3.15 8.94 -4.08
CA ALA A 188 -2.18 9.24 -5.13
C ALA A 188 -1.66 7.96 -5.81
N GLN A 189 -1.23 8.06 -7.08
CA GLN A 189 -0.42 7.06 -7.80
C GLN A 189 -0.78 5.59 -7.50
N GLU A 190 -1.96 5.16 -7.95
CA GLU A 190 -2.51 3.80 -7.78
C GLU A 190 -2.95 3.36 -6.37
N ALA A 191 -2.85 4.24 -5.37
CA ALA A 191 -3.43 4.01 -4.06
C ALA A 191 -4.86 4.58 -3.96
N PRO A 192 -5.81 3.84 -3.36
CA PRO A 192 -7.20 4.29 -3.26
C PRO A 192 -7.32 5.57 -2.41
N PRO A 193 -8.34 6.40 -2.65
CA PRO A 193 -8.64 7.54 -1.80
C PRO A 193 -9.08 7.10 -0.39
N ALA A 194 -9.06 8.03 0.56
CA ALA A 194 -9.51 7.78 1.95
C ALA A 194 -11.03 7.55 2.09
N ILE A 195 -11.78 7.70 0.99
CA ILE A 195 -13.23 7.51 0.93
C ILE A 195 -13.49 6.01 0.70
N ILE A 196 -14.05 5.32 1.69
CA ILE A 196 -14.33 3.89 1.59
C ILE A 196 -15.67 3.66 0.87
N SER A 197 -15.61 3.02 -0.30
CA SER A 197 -16.77 2.59 -1.10
C SER A 197 -16.67 1.13 -1.52
N LEU A 198 -17.82 0.51 -1.73
CA LEU A 198 -17.93 -0.87 -2.17
C LEU A 198 -18.06 -0.91 -3.69
N TYR A 199 -17.18 -1.68 -4.35
CA TYR A 199 -17.26 -1.94 -5.78
C TYR A 199 -17.59 -3.43 -5.99
N PRO A 200 -18.87 -3.80 -6.19
CA PRO A 200 -19.26 -5.18 -6.46
C PRO A 200 -19.29 -5.53 -7.96
N GLY A 201 -19.03 -4.56 -8.84
CA GLY A 201 -19.16 -4.71 -10.30
C GLY A 201 -20.37 -3.97 -10.89
N GLN A 202 -20.26 -3.49 -12.13
CA GLN A 202 -21.32 -2.69 -12.79
C GLN A 202 -22.61 -3.51 -13.03
N GLY A 203 -22.48 -4.75 -13.47
CA GLY A 203 -23.63 -5.65 -13.65
C GLY A 203 -24.25 -6.01 -12.31
N PHE A 204 -23.45 -6.12 -11.25
CA PHE A 204 -24.00 -6.36 -9.91
C PHE A 204 -24.71 -5.13 -9.35
N GLU A 205 -24.22 -3.91 -9.60
CA GLU A 205 -24.92 -2.68 -9.21
C GLU A 205 -26.32 -2.59 -9.85
N ALA A 206 -26.45 -2.94 -11.13
CA ALA A 206 -27.75 -3.03 -11.80
C ALA A 206 -28.67 -4.11 -11.16
N HIS A 207 -28.10 -5.24 -10.73
CA HIS A 207 -28.83 -6.28 -10.00
C HIS A 207 -29.33 -5.78 -8.64
N VAL A 208 -28.52 -5.00 -7.92
CA VAL A 208 -28.91 -4.34 -6.67
C VAL A 208 -30.12 -3.43 -6.89
N ASP A 209 -30.10 -2.59 -7.93
CA ASP A 209 -31.22 -1.71 -8.26
C ASP A 209 -32.49 -2.49 -8.62
N SER A 210 -32.35 -3.62 -9.31
CA SER A 210 -33.46 -4.53 -9.59
C SER A 210 -34.08 -5.11 -8.31
N ILE A 211 -33.25 -5.56 -7.36
CA ILE A 211 -33.72 -6.08 -6.06
C ILE A 211 -34.50 -5.01 -5.30
N ILE A 212 -33.97 -3.78 -5.23
CA ILE A 212 -34.64 -2.64 -4.60
C ILE A 212 -36.01 -2.39 -5.25
N ALA A 213 -36.12 -2.53 -6.58
CA ALA A 213 -37.34 -2.30 -7.34
C ALA A 213 -38.40 -3.41 -7.26
N GLY A 214 -38.14 -4.54 -6.60
CA GLY A 214 -39.08 -5.67 -6.54
C GLY A 214 -38.53 -7.00 -7.06
N GLY A 215 -37.31 -7.00 -7.60
CA GLY A 215 -36.67 -8.18 -8.18
C GLY A 215 -36.35 -9.29 -7.16
N ALA A 216 -36.04 -10.47 -7.69
CA ALA A 216 -35.58 -11.63 -6.93
C ALA A 216 -34.08 -11.49 -6.57
N LEU A 217 -33.64 -12.21 -5.54
CA LEU A 217 -32.22 -12.28 -5.17
C LEU A 217 -31.38 -13.02 -6.24
N LEU A 218 -32.04 -13.93 -6.95
CA LEU A 218 -31.51 -14.64 -8.11
C LEU A 218 -31.63 -13.74 -9.35
N GLY A 219 -30.65 -13.84 -10.25
CA GLY A 219 -30.68 -13.11 -11.52
C GLY A 219 -29.30 -12.64 -11.98
N TYR A 220 -28.40 -12.36 -11.03
CA TYR A 220 -27.02 -12.02 -11.36
C TYR A 220 -26.27 -13.24 -11.91
N LYS A 221 -25.64 -13.04 -13.06
CA LYS A 221 -24.66 -13.96 -13.63
C LYS A 221 -23.45 -13.12 -14.03
N ALA A 222 -22.28 -13.45 -13.53
CA ALA A 222 -21.04 -12.85 -13.99
C ALA A 222 -20.88 -13.20 -15.48
N GLU A 223 -20.97 -12.19 -16.35
CA GLU A 223 -20.72 -12.39 -17.77
C GLU A 223 -19.22 -12.63 -17.99
N LYS A 224 -18.89 -13.59 -18.85
CA LYS A 224 -17.52 -13.79 -19.34
C LYS A 224 -17.44 -13.28 -20.77
N LYS A 225 -16.37 -12.56 -21.10
CA LYS A 225 -16.08 -12.10 -22.46
C LYS A 225 -14.74 -12.65 -22.90
N LEU A 226 -14.67 -13.06 -24.16
CA LEU A 226 -13.40 -13.38 -24.81
C LEU A 226 -12.62 -12.07 -25.02
N GLN A 227 -11.53 -11.92 -24.28
CA GLN A 227 -10.60 -10.80 -24.46
C GLN A 227 -9.51 -11.20 -25.44
N SER A 228 -9.30 -10.35 -26.45
CA SER A 228 -8.16 -10.48 -27.35
C SER A 228 -6.88 -10.16 -26.58
N THR A 229 -5.88 -11.02 -26.70
CA THR A 229 -4.55 -10.80 -26.09
C THR A 229 -3.71 -9.79 -26.89
N GLY A 230 -4.26 -9.22 -27.98
CA GLY A 230 -3.53 -8.32 -28.88
C GLY A 230 -2.49 -9.03 -29.76
N CYS A 231 -2.21 -10.32 -29.52
CA CYS A 231 -1.29 -11.14 -30.30
C CYS A 231 -2.07 -12.04 -31.26
N LYS A 232 -1.85 -11.88 -32.58
CA LYS A 232 -2.53 -12.69 -33.62
C LYS A 232 -2.28 -14.19 -33.49
N ALA A 233 -1.21 -14.61 -32.81
CA ALA A 233 -0.84 -16.01 -32.62
C ALA A 233 -1.45 -16.63 -31.35
N SER A 234 -2.10 -15.83 -30.49
CA SER A 234 -2.72 -16.29 -29.26
C SER A 234 -4.24 -16.32 -29.42
N MET A 235 -4.86 -17.37 -28.89
CA MET A 235 -6.31 -17.41 -28.77
C MET A 235 -6.78 -16.32 -27.80
N ALA A 236 -7.99 -15.81 -28.03
CA ALA A 236 -8.65 -14.95 -27.06
C ALA A 236 -8.88 -15.72 -25.76
N VAL A 237 -8.66 -15.05 -24.64
CA VAL A 237 -8.79 -15.65 -23.30
C VAL A 237 -10.16 -15.29 -22.75
N GLU A 238 -10.87 -16.26 -22.17
CA GLU A 238 -12.07 -15.96 -21.41
C GLU A 238 -11.69 -15.20 -20.14
N ALA A 239 -12.06 -13.92 -20.09
CA ALA A 239 -11.94 -13.08 -18.92
C ALA A 239 -13.32 -12.70 -18.39
N ASN A 240 -13.41 -12.33 -17.12
CA ASN A 240 -14.63 -11.72 -16.60
C ASN A 240 -14.91 -10.43 -17.36
N SER A 241 -16.19 -10.14 -17.64
CA SER A 241 -16.60 -8.95 -18.39
C SER A 241 -16.36 -7.65 -17.63
N GLU A 242 -16.31 -7.72 -16.30
CA GLU A 242 -16.13 -6.59 -15.39
C GLU A 242 -14.65 -6.40 -15.09
N ASP A 243 -14.14 -5.20 -15.34
CA ASP A 243 -12.76 -4.83 -15.08
C ASP A 243 -12.50 -4.74 -13.56
N ARG A 244 -11.30 -5.16 -13.14
CA ARG A 244 -10.84 -4.97 -11.76
C ARG A 244 -10.60 -3.49 -11.55
N ASN A 245 -11.56 -2.80 -10.92
CA ASN A 245 -11.42 -1.37 -10.65
C ASN A 245 -10.29 -1.12 -9.63
N ARG A 246 -9.11 -0.78 -10.14
CA ARG A 246 -7.90 -0.51 -9.34
C ARG A 246 -7.99 0.78 -8.51
N THR A 247 -9.00 1.61 -8.75
CA THR A 247 -9.22 2.91 -8.07
C THR A 247 -10.14 2.79 -6.86
N ALA A 248 -10.90 1.68 -6.76
CA ALA A 248 -11.78 1.43 -5.63
C ALA A 248 -10.98 0.96 -4.40
N PRO A 249 -11.36 1.34 -3.17
CA PRO A 249 -10.70 0.87 -1.96
C PRO A 249 -11.03 -0.60 -1.63
N PHE A 250 -12.22 -1.08 -2.02
CA PHE A 250 -12.73 -2.42 -1.72
C PHE A 250 -13.40 -3.09 -2.96
N PRO A 251 -12.67 -3.35 -4.06
CA PRO A 251 -13.20 -4.01 -5.25
C PRO A 251 -13.41 -5.51 -5.09
N HIS A 252 -14.51 -6.00 -5.66
CA HIS A 252 -14.73 -7.42 -5.91
C HIS A 252 -13.82 -7.90 -7.03
N CYS A 253 -13.12 -9.01 -6.79
CA CYS A 253 -12.15 -9.62 -7.68
C CYS A 253 -12.59 -11.05 -8.04
N GLY A 254 -13.87 -11.22 -8.42
CA GLY A 254 -14.44 -12.47 -8.91
C GLY A 254 -14.91 -13.45 -7.83
N ASN A 255 -14.06 -13.75 -6.85
CA ASN A 255 -14.38 -14.69 -5.75
C ASN A 255 -14.01 -14.18 -4.36
N ARG A 256 -13.63 -12.90 -4.25
CA ARG A 256 -13.11 -12.26 -3.04
C ARG A 256 -13.19 -10.75 -3.18
N PHE A 257 -13.04 -10.02 -2.08
CA PHE A 257 -12.79 -8.59 -2.12
C PHE A 257 -11.32 -8.28 -1.85
N GLU A 258 -10.81 -7.19 -2.40
CA GLU A 258 -9.44 -6.76 -2.17
C GLU A 258 -9.44 -5.46 -1.38
N PHE A 259 -8.90 -5.46 -0.16
CA PHE A 259 -8.71 -4.22 0.60
C PHE A 259 -7.37 -3.58 0.23
N ARG A 260 -7.42 -2.56 -0.62
CA ARG A 260 -6.23 -1.95 -1.24
C ARG A 260 -5.57 -0.86 -0.38
N ALA A 261 -6.28 -0.36 0.63
CA ALA A 261 -5.84 0.77 1.44
C ALA A 261 -4.78 0.40 2.50
N VAL A 262 -4.51 -0.89 2.71
CA VAL A 262 -3.55 -1.39 3.71
C VAL A 262 -2.11 -0.98 3.37
N GLY A 263 -1.41 -0.40 4.35
CA GLY A 263 -0.02 0.04 4.23
C GLY A 263 0.97 -1.12 4.12
N SER A 264 2.06 -0.93 3.38
CA SER A 264 3.09 -1.97 3.17
C SER A 264 3.87 -2.32 4.44
N SER A 265 4.03 -1.41 5.39
CA SER A 265 4.68 -1.66 6.68
C SER A 265 3.72 -2.28 7.71
N GLN A 266 2.42 -2.17 7.48
CA GLN A 266 1.41 -2.46 8.49
C GLN A 266 1.20 -3.97 8.71
N ASN A 267 1.02 -4.41 9.96
CA ASN A 267 0.55 -5.76 10.24
C ASN A 267 -0.89 -5.93 9.72
N CYS A 268 -1.08 -6.84 8.77
CA CYS A 268 -2.37 -7.05 8.09
C CYS A 268 -3.46 -7.64 8.99
N SER A 269 -3.11 -8.22 10.15
CA SER A 269 -4.07 -8.76 11.12
C SER A 269 -5.11 -7.73 11.53
N PHE A 270 -4.70 -6.48 11.75
CA PHE A 270 -5.60 -5.42 12.21
C PHE A 270 -6.59 -4.99 11.12
N PRO A 271 -6.17 -4.61 9.89
CA PRO A 271 -7.09 -4.40 8.78
C PRO A 271 -8.04 -5.56 8.50
N VAL A 272 -7.55 -6.81 8.53
CA VAL A 272 -8.37 -8.00 8.28
C VAL A 272 -9.38 -8.23 9.40
N MET A 273 -8.99 -8.02 10.67
CA MET A 273 -9.92 -8.07 11.80
C MET A 273 -11.04 -7.05 11.64
N ILE A 274 -10.74 -5.82 11.21
CA ILE A 274 -11.77 -4.81 10.93
C ILE A 274 -12.70 -5.24 9.80
N CYS A 275 -12.17 -5.85 8.71
CA CYS A 275 -13.01 -6.41 7.65
C CYS A 275 -13.99 -7.47 8.20
N ASN A 276 -13.50 -8.34 9.10
CA ASN A 276 -14.32 -9.36 9.76
C ASN A 276 -15.39 -8.73 10.67
N VAL A 277 -15.05 -7.71 11.45
CA VAL A 277 -16.00 -6.97 12.31
C VAL A 277 -17.10 -6.30 11.49
N VAL A 278 -16.73 -5.63 10.40
CA VAL A 278 -17.66 -4.98 9.47
C VAL A 278 -18.64 -5.99 8.89
N MET A 279 -18.14 -7.12 8.40
CA MET A 279 -18.98 -8.17 7.84
C MET A 279 -19.88 -8.83 8.89
N ALA A 280 -19.33 -9.15 10.06
CA ALA A 280 -20.08 -9.72 11.17
C ALA A 280 -21.19 -8.78 11.67
N GLY A 281 -20.95 -7.47 11.69
CA GLY A 281 -21.97 -6.47 12.01
C GLY A 281 -23.13 -6.49 11.01
N GLY A 282 -22.84 -6.59 9.71
CA GLY A 282 -23.84 -6.74 8.66
C GLY A 282 -24.65 -8.03 8.78
N MET A 283 -23.98 -9.16 9.04
CA MET A 283 -24.63 -10.46 9.24
C MET A 283 -25.49 -10.48 10.50
N ALA A 284 -25.03 -9.88 11.60
CA ALA A 284 -25.80 -9.78 12.84
C ALA A 284 -27.07 -8.95 12.63
N HIS A 285 -26.99 -7.84 11.89
CA HIS A 285 -28.16 -7.05 11.54
C HIS A 285 -29.17 -7.85 10.71
N LEU A 286 -28.71 -8.62 9.71
CA LEU A 286 -29.58 -9.48 8.92
C LEU A 286 -30.24 -10.57 9.79
N ALA A 287 -29.49 -11.21 10.67
CA ALA A 287 -30.00 -12.21 11.59
C ALA A 287 -31.08 -11.64 12.52
N ASP A 288 -30.84 -10.44 13.07
CA ASP A 288 -31.82 -9.72 13.90
C ASP A 288 -33.11 -9.42 13.12
N GLN A 289 -33.01 -9.04 11.84
CA GLN A 289 -34.21 -8.84 10.99
C GLN A 289 -34.96 -10.15 10.71
N LEU A 290 -34.25 -11.23 10.38
CA LEU A 290 -34.86 -12.53 10.10
C LEU A 290 -35.59 -13.10 11.32
N ALA A 291 -35.06 -12.88 12.52
CA ALA A 291 -35.69 -13.29 13.78
C ALA A 291 -37.07 -12.65 14.00
N THR A 292 -37.39 -11.53 13.33
CA THR A 292 -38.72 -10.90 13.36
C THR A 292 -39.75 -11.61 12.46
N GLY A 293 -39.36 -12.66 11.73
CA GLY A 293 -40.21 -13.40 10.79
C GLY A 293 -40.29 -12.79 9.39
N LYS A 294 -39.49 -11.74 9.10
CA LYS A 294 -39.37 -11.19 7.75
C LYS A 294 -38.73 -12.19 6.79
N LYS A 295 -39.13 -12.14 5.52
CA LYS A 295 -38.53 -12.97 4.46
C LYS A 295 -37.14 -12.43 4.12
N LEU A 296 -36.19 -13.35 3.86
CA LEU A 296 -34.81 -13.01 3.48
C LEU A 296 -34.72 -11.97 2.37
N ARG A 297 -35.50 -12.15 1.30
CA ARG A 297 -35.53 -11.24 0.16
C ARG A 297 -35.89 -9.81 0.57
N ASP A 298 -36.86 -9.64 1.47
CA ASP A 298 -37.31 -8.31 1.89
C ASP A 298 -36.29 -7.64 2.81
N CYS A 299 -35.64 -8.43 3.69
CA CYS A 299 -34.51 -7.95 4.50
C CYS A 299 -33.35 -7.47 3.63
N VAL A 300 -32.95 -8.28 2.64
CA VAL A 300 -31.84 -7.96 1.73
C VAL A 300 -32.17 -6.73 0.86
N ALA A 301 -33.40 -6.64 0.34
CA ALA A 301 -33.83 -5.48 -0.42
C ALA A 301 -33.81 -4.19 0.42
N GLU A 302 -34.26 -4.24 1.68
CA GLU A 302 -34.19 -3.09 2.58
C GLU A 302 -32.74 -2.71 2.89
N MET A 303 -31.86 -3.70 3.17
CA MET A 303 -30.43 -3.44 3.39
C MET A 303 -29.80 -2.75 2.17
N TYR A 304 -30.08 -3.21 0.96
CA TYR A 304 -29.59 -2.54 -0.24
C TYR A 304 -30.14 -1.13 -0.38
N LYS A 305 -31.44 -0.93 -0.13
CA LYS A 305 -32.08 0.38 -0.22
C LYS A 305 -31.47 1.39 0.76
N THR A 306 -31.31 1.01 2.03
CA THR A 306 -30.74 1.89 3.07
C THR A 306 -29.26 2.20 2.79
N ASN A 307 -28.50 1.22 2.28
CA ASN A 307 -27.04 1.32 2.15
C ASN A 307 -26.58 1.57 0.70
N ARG A 308 -27.50 1.89 -0.22
CA ARG A 308 -27.21 2.04 -1.66
C ARG A 308 -26.08 3.03 -1.98
N HIS A 309 -25.94 4.06 -1.14
CA HIS A 309 -24.99 5.15 -1.31
C HIS A 309 -23.51 4.75 -1.13
N VAL A 310 -23.21 3.63 -0.44
CA VAL A 310 -21.83 3.12 -0.31
C VAL A 310 -21.37 2.36 -1.55
N ILE A 311 -22.31 1.88 -2.38
CA ILE A 311 -22.01 1.18 -3.63
C ILE A 311 -21.65 2.21 -4.71
N PHE A 312 -20.45 2.08 -5.27
CA PHE A 312 -19.95 2.97 -6.30
C PHE A 312 -19.10 2.20 -7.30
N THR A 313 -19.53 2.20 -8.57
CA THR A 313 -18.81 1.54 -9.67
C THR A 313 -18.07 2.51 -10.61
N GLY A 314 -17.95 3.78 -10.22
CA GLY A 314 -17.23 4.79 -10.99
C GLY A 314 -15.71 4.84 -10.72
N ASN A 315 -15.07 5.88 -11.24
CA ASN A 315 -13.64 6.14 -11.05
C ASN A 315 -13.39 6.86 -9.71
N GLY A 316 -12.69 6.20 -8.78
CA GLY A 316 -12.37 6.75 -7.46
C GLY A 316 -11.28 7.84 -7.47
N TYR A 317 -10.55 8.01 -8.57
CA TYR A 317 -9.52 9.06 -8.72
C TYR A 317 -10.04 10.33 -9.39
N SER A 318 -11.30 10.36 -9.80
CA SER A 318 -11.87 11.53 -10.45
C SER A 318 -11.99 12.69 -9.44
N ALA A 319 -11.77 13.93 -9.90
CA ALA A 319 -11.88 15.11 -9.04
C ALA A 319 -13.33 15.34 -8.55
N GLU A 320 -14.30 14.76 -9.24
CA GLU A 320 -15.72 14.80 -8.90
C GLU A 320 -16.07 13.81 -7.78
N TRP A 321 -15.28 12.75 -7.57
CA TRP A 321 -15.60 11.71 -6.60
C TRP A 321 -15.69 12.24 -5.16
N PRO A 322 -14.78 13.09 -4.64
CA PRO A 322 -14.93 13.66 -3.31
C PRO A 322 -16.22 14.47 -3.11
N GLU A 323 -16.64 15.24 -4.12
CA GLU A 323 -17.87 16.02 -4.08
C GLU A 323 -19.11 15.13 -4.11
N GLU A 324 -19.09 14.09 -4.94
CA GLU A 324 -20.17 13.10 -5.02
C GLU A 324 -20.26 12.25 -3.74
N ALA A 325 -19.13 11.82 -3.20
CA ALA A 325 -19.06 11.10 -1.93
C ALA A 325 -19.65 11.91 -0.78
N LYS A 326 -19.38 13.22 -0.74
CA LYS A 326 -19.98 14.14 0.23
C LYS A 326 -21.49 14.24 0.06
N LYS A 327 -22.01 14.33 -1.18
CA LYS A 327 -23.47 14.30 -1.44
C LYS A 327 -24.11 12.98 -1.01
N ARG A 328 -23.38 11.88 -1.12
CA ARG A 328 -23.78 10.53 -0.67
C ARG A 328 -23.66 10.32 0.84
N GLY A 329 -23.08 11.27 1.58
CA GLY A 329 -22.86 11.16 3.02
C GLY A 329 -21.68 10.25 3.42
N LEU A 330 -20.78 9.92 2.48
CA LEU A 330 -19.60 9.12 2.78
C LEU A 330 -18.52 9.98 3.45
N PRO A 331 -17.93 9.52 4.57
CA PRO A 331 -16.90 10.28 5.26
C PRO A 331 -15.60 10.30 4.44
N ASN A 332 -14.93 11.45 4.43
CA ASN A 332 -13.61 11.63 3.83
C ASN A 332 -12.60 12.03 4.91
N LEU A 333 -12.14 11.04 5.68
CA LEU A 333 -11.15 11.24 6.74
C LEU A 333 -9.76 11.12 6.12
N ASN A 334 -9.35 12.19 5.43
CA ASN A 334 -8.15 12.22 4.61
C ASN A 334 -6.83 12.19 5.39
N THR A 335 -6.85 12.43 6.70
CA THR A 335 -5.66 12.40 7.56
C THR A 335 -5.84 11.43 8.72
N THR A 336 -4.74 10.87 9.22
CA THR A 336 -4.77 9.95 10.36
C THR A 336 -5.45 10.55 11.59
N PRO A 337 -5.15 11.79 12.06
CA PRO A 337 -5.83 12.33 13.24
C PRO A 337 -7.36 12.41 13.11
N LYS A 338 -7.87 12.77 11.91
CA LYS A 338 -9.31 12.78 11.63
C LYS A 338 -9.91 11.38 11.68
N ALA A 339 -9.19 10.38 11.18
CA ALA A 339 -9.62 8.98 11.26
C ALA A 339 -9.66 8.52 12.73
N LEU A 340 -8.54 8.65 13.44
CA LEU A 340 -8.39 8.18 14.82
C LEU A 340 -9.41 8.78 15.79
N ALA A 341 -9.85 10.02 15.55
CA ALA A 341 -10.88 10.68 16.37
C ALA A 341 -12.23 9.94 16.36
N THR A 342 -12.45 9.04 15.41
CA THR A 342 -13.68 8.25 15.28
C THR A 342 -13.53 6.83 15.80
N PHE A 343 -12.31 6.34 16.04
CA PHE A 343 -12.04 4.93 16.33
C PHE A 343 -12.78 4.44 17.57
N ASN A 344 -12.68 5.19 18.67
CA ASN A 344 -13.32 4.88 19.96
C ASN A 344 -14.70 5.52 20.14
N SER A 345 -15.39 5.86 19.03
CA SER A 345 -16.78 6.33 19.09
C SER A 345 -17.70 5.31 19.77
N ALA A 346 -18.80 5.79 20.38
CA ALA A 346 -19.78 4.93 21.04
C ALA A 346 -20.33 3.83 20.11
N LYS A 347 -20.51 4.16 18.82
CA LYS A 347 -20.92 3.24 17.76
C LYS A 347 -19.92 2.09 17.59
N ASN A 348 -18.63 2.40 17.51
CA ASN A 348 -17.57 1.42 17.32
C ASN A 348 -17.35 0.55 18.57
N LYS A 349 -17.36 1.18 19.76
CA LYS A 349 -17.31 0.44 21.03
C LYS A 349 -18.47 -0.55 21.17
N ALA A 350 -19.68 -0.14 20.77
CA ALA A 350 -20.86 -0.99 20.84
C ALA A 350 -20.74 -2.24 19.95
N ILE A 351 -20.24 -2.10 18.70
CA ILE A 351 -20.07 -3.26 17.82
C ILE A 351 -18.93 -4.17 18.27
N PHE A 352 -17.80 -3.61 18.71
CA PHE A 352 -16.70 -4.42 19.25
C PHE A 352 -17.15 -5.24 20.47
N LYS A 353 -17.91 -4.63 21.38
CA LYS A 353 -18.48 -5.31 22.53
C LYS A 353 -19.53 -6.36 22.13
N LYS A 354 -20.44 -6.04 21.21
CA LYS A 354 -21.46 -6.99 20.70
C LYS A 354 -20.79 -8.24 20.12
N LEU A 355 -19.69 -8.06 19.40
CA LEU A 355 -18.94 -9.14 18.76
C LEU A 355 -17.87 -9.78 19.67
N LYS A 356 -17.70 -9.28 20.90
CA LYS A 356 -16.68 -9.74 21.87
C LYS A 356 -15.25 -9.67 21.31
N VAL A 357 -14.96 -8.61 20.58
CA VAL A 357 -13.63 -8.35 19.99
C VAL A 357 -12.80 -7.45 20.89
N TYR A 358 -13.40 -6.35 21.38
CA TYR A 358 -12.82 -5.46 22.38
C TYR A 358 -13.88 -5.04 23.38
N GLU A 359 -13.46 -4.84 24.62
CA GLU A 359 -14.17 -4.05 25.61
C GLU A 359 -13.97 -2.54 25.36
N ALA A 360 -14.74 -1.71 26.06
CA ALA A 360 -14.70 -0.26 25.89
C ALA A 360 -13.30 0.32 26.20
N ASP A 361 -12.69 -0.12 27.30
CA ASP A 361 -11.37 0.33 27.75
C ASP A 361 -10.26 -0.13 26.81
N GLU A 362 -10.37 -1.35 26.25
CA GLU A 362 -9.43 -1.85 25.23
C GLU A 362 -9.51 -1.04 23.94
N THR A 363 -10.72 -0.60 23.56
CA THR A 363 -10.92 0.28 22.39
C THR A 363 -10.28 1.65 22.62
N ASP A 364 -10.40 2.21 23.83
CA ASP A 364 -9.76 3.47 24.20
C ASP A 364 -8.24 3.35 24.22
N ALA A 365 -7.70 2.33 24.88
CA ALA A 365 -6.26 2.07 24.91
C ALA A 365 -5.68 1.87 23.51
N ARG A 366 -6.40 1.17 22.63
CA ARG A 366 -5.99 1.01 21.23
C ARG A 366 -5.95 2.34 20.48
N ALA A 367 -6.93 3.23 20.70
CA ALA A 367 -6.93 4.56 20.10
C ALA A 367 -5.72 5.38 20.57
N GLU A 368 -5.40 5.33 21.86
CA GLU A 368 -4.26 6.02 22.46
C GLU A 368 -2.94 5.55 21.83
N VAL A 369 -2.72 4.23 21.72
CA VAL A 369 -1.53 3.66 21.07
C VAL A 369 -1.42 4.06 19.59
N MET A 370 -2.56 4.16 18.88
CA MET A 370 -2.55 4.62 17.49
C MET A 370 -2.11 6.08 17.38
N TYR A 371 -2.56 6.95 18.28
CA TYR A 371 -2.10 8.33 18.36
C TYR A 371 -0.61 8.42 18.74
N GLU A 372 -0.18 7.67 19.75
CA GLU A 372 1.22 7.64 20.20
C GLU A 372 2.17 7.24 19.07
N ASN A 373 1.82 6.19 18.32
CA ASN A 373 2.60 5.73 17.17
C ASN A 373 2.70 6.81 16.08
N TYR A 374 1.58 7.50 15.80
CA TYR A 374 1.56 8.58 14.81
C TYR A 374 2.43 9.76 15.24
N ASN A 375 2.26 10.24 16.49
CA ASN A 375 3.01 11.37 17.05
C ASN A 375 4.51 11.05 17.10
N THR A 376 4.87 9.86 17.59
CA THR A 376 6.25 9.40 17.69
C THR A 376 6.92 9.34 16.32
N THR A 377 6.23 8.80 15.31
CA THR A 377 6.78 8.71 13.95
C THR A 377 7.08 10.10 13.40
N LEU A 378 6.12 11.02 13.43
CA LEU A 378 6.32 12.39 12.91
C LEU A 378 7.33 13.19 13.73
N ALA A 379 7.39 12.96 15.05
CA ALA A 379 8.42 13.55 15.90
C ALA A 379 9.83 13.10 15.48
N ILE A 380 10.01 11.80 15.20
CA ILE A 380 11.29 11.24 14.74
C ILE A 380 11.64 11.79 13.35
N GLU A 381 10.69 11.81 12.42
CA GLU A 381 10.93 12.35 11.07
C GLU A 381 11.36 13.82 11.12
N ALA A 382 10.66 14.65 11.89
CA ALA A 382 10.96 16.07 12.00
C ALA A 382 12.33 16.32 12.66
N LYS A 383 12.65 15.58 13.74
CA LYS A 383 13.97 15.64 14.41
C LYS A 383 15.09 15.16 13.49
N THR A 384 14.84 14.10 12.71
CA THR A 384 15.79 13.56 11.73
C THR A 384 16.05 14.58 10.63
N MET A 385 15.00 15.24 10.10
CA MET A 385 15.16 16.31 9.11
C MET A 385 16.00 17.46 9.64
N ILE A 386 15.74 17.94 10.87
CA ILE A 386 16.56 18.98 11.51
C ILE A 386 18.01 18.54 11.63
N HIS A 387 18.24 17.33 12.14
CA HIS A 387 19.59 16.79 12.27
C HIS A 387 20.30 16.77 10.92
N MET A 388 19.64 16.25 9.87
CA MET A 388 20.18 16.19 8.52
C MET A 388 20.53 17.58 7.96
N MET A 389 19.75 18.61 8.28
CA MET A 389 20.05 19.98 7.87
C MET A 389 21.25 20.54 8.62
N GLU A 390 21.29 20.39 9.95
CA GLU A 390 22.32 20.99 10.80
C GLU A 390 23.69 20.34 10.64
N THR A 391 23.74 19.01 10.43
CA THR A 391 25.01 18.26 10.35
C THR A 391 25.45 17.96 8.92
N GLY A 392 24.54 18.03 7.94
CA GLY A 392 24.82 17.74 6.54
C GLY A 392 24.72 18.96 5.64
N ILE A 393 23.49 19.40 5.35
CA ILE A 393 23.22 20.40 4.30
C ILE A 393 23.83 21.76 4.64
N LEU A 394 23.59 22.30 5.84
CA LEU A 394 24.09 23.64 6.20
C LEU A 394 25.64 23.70 6.23
N PRO A 395 26.35 22.70 6.77
CA PRO A 395 27.80 22.62 6.62
C PRO A 395 28.27 22.53 5.16
N ALA A 396 27.57 21.78 4.30
CA ALA A 396 27.89 21.70 2.88
C ALA A 396 27.70 23.06 2.17
N CYS A 397 26.59 23.75 2.43
CA CYS A 397 26.32 25.10 1.97
C CYS A 397 27.42 26.09 2.38
N ALA A 398 27.89 26.03 3.63
CA ALA A 398 28.96 26.90 4.11
C ALA A 398 30.29 26.64 3.38
N LYS A 399 30.64 25.37 3.15
CA LYS A 399 31.82 24.99 2.37
C LYS A 399 31.72 25.42 0.91
N ASP A 400 30.53 25.34 0.33
CA ASP A 400 30.29 25.77 -1.05
C ASP A 400 30.47 27.28 -1.20
N LEU A 401 29.84 28.09 -0.33
CA LEU A 401 30.01 29.54 -0.34
C LEU A 401 31.47 29.98 -0.16
N GLN A 402 32.28 29.23 0.59
CA GLN A 402 33.70 29.50 0.75
C GLN A 402 34.46 29.47 -0.58
N LYS A 403 34.02 28.67 -1.58
CA LYS A 403 34.65 28.62 -2.92
C LYS A 403 34.46 29.92 -3.71
N TYR A 404 33.39 30.66 -3.42
CA TYR A 404 33.01 31.86 -4.17
C TYR A 404 33.52 33.17 -3.56
N THR A 405 34.27 33.14 -2.45
CA THR A 405 34.75 34.35 -1.76
C THR A 405 35.56 35.27 -2.67
N ASN A 406 36.37 34.70 -3.56
CA ASN A 406 37.23 35.43 -4.51
C ASN A 406 36.59 35.60 -5.90
N CYS A 407 35.41 35.01 -6.14
CA CYS A 407 34.73 35.01 -7.44
C CYS A 407 33.23 35.28 -7.27
N LYS A 408 32.87 36.35 -6.56
CA LYS A 408 31.46 36.67 -6.21
C LYS A 408 30.51 36.76 -7.42
N ALA A 409 31.02 37.08 -8.61
CA ALA A 409 30.21 37.11 -9.83
C ALA A 409 29.59 35.73 -10.19
N LEU A 410 30.12 34.63 -9.66
CA LEU A 410 29.65 33.27 -9.93
C LEU A 410 28.76 32.68 -8.82
N VAL A 411 28.53 33.42 -7.72
CA VAL A 411 27.79 32.90 -6.55
C VAL A 411 26.33 32.59 -6.87
N GLY A 412 25.71 33.36 -7.76
CA GLY A 412 24.29 33.23 -8.12
C GLY A 412 23.36 33.37 -6.92
N ASP A 413 22.28 32.58 -6.88
CA ASP A 413 21.23 32.67 -5.86
C ASP A 413 21.56 31.89 -4.56
N ARG A 414 22.77 31.34 -4.42
CA ARG A 414 23.17 30.46 -3.31
C ARG A 414 22.97 31.07 -1.93
N GLU A 415 23.38 32.33 -1.73
CA GLU A 415 23.26 32.99 -0.41
C GLU A 415 21.79 33.08 0.05
N GLN A 416 20.88 33.39 -0.88
CA GLN A 416 19.44 33.47 -0.61
C GLN A 416 18.85 32.08 -0.32
N VAL A 417 19.16 31.09 -1.14
CA VAL A 417 18.66 29.72 -0.97
C VAL A 417 19.16 29.12 0.35
N TYR A 418 20.45 29.22 0.64
CA TYR A 418 21.04 28.65 1.86
C TYR A 418 20.57 29.38 3.12
N GLY A 419 20.39 30.71 3.05
CA GLY A 419 19.73 31.48 4.10
C GLY A 419 18.30 31.00 4.37
N SER A 420 17.56 30.65 3.32
CA SER A 420 16.19 30.13 3.42
C SER A 420 16.14 28.74 4.05
N ILE A 421 17.10 27.85 3.77
CA ILE A 421 17.22 26.54 4.46
C ILE A 421 17.46 26.74 5.94
N LYS A 422 18.38 27.64 6.32
CA LYS A 422 18.66 27.95 7.73
C LYS A 422 17.42 28.48 8.43
N ALA A 423 16.73 29.44 7.81
CA ALA A 423 15.48 30.00 8.34
C ALA A 423 14.38 28.94 8.47
N GLY A 424 14.18 28.10 7.45
CA GLY A 424 13.22 27.01 7.46
C GLY A 424 13.52 25.94 8.52
N THR A 425 14.81 25.66 8.75
CA THR A 425 15.27 24.75 9.82
C THR A 425 14.96 25.34 11.20
N GLN A 426 15.25 26.62 11.44
CA GLN A 426 14.92 27.28 12.71
C GLN A 426 13.41 27.32 12.94
N LYS A 427 12.64 27.66 11.91
CA LYS A 427 11.18 27.64 11.97
C LYS A 427 10.65 26.25 12.30
N LEU A 428 11.23 25.18 11.75
CA LEU A 428 10.85 23.80 12.09
C LEU A 428 11.15 23.48 13.57
N LYS A 429 12.29 23.93 14.12
CA LYS A 429 12.62 23.79 15.54
C LYS A 429 11.63 24.56 16.43
N GLU A 430 11.25 25.77 16.03
CA GLU A 430 10.30 26.61 16.76
C GLU A 430 8.88 26.05 16.78
N VAL A 431 8.42 25.44 15.68
CA VAL A 431 7.09 24.79 15.68
C VAL A 431 7.14 23.50 16.50
N LEU A 432 8.23 22.72 16.44
CA LEU A 432 8.38 21.52 17.25
C LEU A 432 8.40 21.80 18.76
N SER A 433 8.93 22.94 19.20
CA SER A 433 8.93 23.30 20.63
C SER A 433 7.54 23.75 21.14
N LYS A 434 6.58 23.97 20.24
CA LYS A 434 5.20 24.41 20.54
C LYS A 434 4.18 23.27 20.41
N VAL A 435 4.64 22.04 20.20
CA VAL A 435 3.77 20.87 20.14
C VAL A 435 3.01 20.74 21.48
N PRO A 436 1.68 20.65 21.47
CA PRO A 436 0.87 20.56 22.68
C PRO A 436 1.07 19.20 23.37
N HIS A 437 0.69 19.10 24.64
CA HIS A 437 0.88 17.90 25.46
C HIS A 437 -0.28 16.89 25.39
N SER A 438 -1.45 17.29 24.87
CA SER A 438 -2.58 16.38 24.69
C SER A 438 -2.37 15.51 23.46
N ILE A 439 -2.48 14.19 23.58
CA ILE A 439 -2.11 13.24 22.52
C ILE A 439 -2.89 13.47 21.21
N GLN A 440 -4.17 13.86 21.27
CA GLN A 440 -4.98 14.14 20.07
C GLN A 440 -4.65 15.52 19.47
N GLU A 441 -4.43 16.53 20.31
CA GLU A 441 -4.03 17.86 19.85
C GLU A 441 -2.63 17.83 19.25
N GLU A 442 -1.74 17.03 19.83
CA GLU A 442 -0.39 16.75 19.36
C GLU A 442 -0.44 16.14 17.96
N ALA A 443 -1.28 15.12 17.74
CA ALA A 443 -1.46 14.50 16.42
C ALA A 443 -1.97 15.50 15.37
N THR A 444 -2.94 16.33 15.78
CA THR A 444 -3.49 17.39 14.91
C THR A 444 -2.42 18.43 14.58
N TYR A 445 -1.63 18.86 15.57
CA TYR A 445 -0.55 19.83 15.38
C TYR A 445 0.57 19.29 14.49
N TYR A 446 0.95 18.03 14.66
CA TYR A 446 1.90 17.37 13.77
C TYR A 446 1.40 17.33 12.33
N CYS A 447 0.12 17.00 12.13
CA CYS A 447 -0.51 16.94 10.82
C CYS A 447 -0.62 18.31 10.14
N ASP A 448 -1.10 19.32 10.86
CA ASP A 448 -1.53 20.59 10.27
C ASP A 448 -0.45 21.69 10.33
N VAL A 449 0.58 21.53 11.16
CA VAL A 449 1.64 22.54 11.37
C VAL A 449 3.03 21.98 11.07
N VAL A 450 3.44 20.90 11.74
CA VAL A 450 4.81 20.38 11.62
C VAL A 450 5.05 19.78 10.23
N LYS A 451 4.16 18.90 9.76
CA LYS A 451 4.29 18.22 8.46
C LYS A 451 4.32 19.21 7.29
N PRO A 452 3.43 20.23 7.18
CA PRO A 452 3.55 21.27 6.15
C PRO A 452 4.86 22.05 6.22
N GLN A 453 5.37 22.33 7.43
CA GLN A 453 6.66 23.01 7.58
C GLN A 453 7.83 22.13 7.14
N MET A 454 7.77 20.81 7.34
CA MET A 454 8.75 19.86 6.80
C MET A 454 8.73 19.84 5.27
N VAL A 455 7.54 19.85 4.65
CA VAL A 455 7.41 19.91 3.19
C VAL A 455 8.00 21.22 2.65
N ALA A 456 7.66 22.36 3.25
CA ALA A 456 8.20 23.66 2.84
C ALA A 456 9.74 23.73 2.97
N LEU A 457 10.32 23.14 4.03
CA LEU A 457 11.77 23.03 4.18
C LEU A 457 12.37 22.12 3.09
N ARG A 458 11.74 20.97 2.83
CA ARG A 458 12.18 20.02 1.81
C ARG A 458 12.24 20.65 0.42
N GLU A 459 11.22 21.41 0.03
CA GLU A 459 11.18 22.09 -1.27
C GLU A 459 12.38 23.02 -1.47
N VAL A 460 12.78 23.78 -0.45
CA VAL A 460 13.97 24.65 -0.52
C VAL A 460 15.26 23.82 -0.59
N VAL A 461 15.35 22.71 0.15
CA VAL A 461 16.52 21.82 0.11
C VAL A 461 16.68 21.17 -1.25
N ASP A 462 15.60 20.77 -1.91
CA ASP A 462 15.67 20.16 -3.25
C ASP A 462 16.26 21.14 -4.27
N THR A 463 15.98 22.45 -4.18
CA THR A 463 16.62 23.46 -5.04
C THR A 463 18.14 23.54 -4.85
N THR A 464 18.64 23.12 -3.69
CA THR A 464 20.07 23.16 -3.35
C THR A 464 20.86 22.04 -4.01
N GLU A 465 20.23 20.92 -4.33
CA GLU A 465 20.86 19.80 -5.04
C GLU A 465 21.35 20.23 -6.44
N GLY A 466 20.63 21.12 -7.12
CA GLY A 466 21.06 21.69 -8.40
C GLY A 466 22.12 22.79 -8.31
N LEU A 467 22.44 23.28 -7.11
CA LEU A 467 23.42 24.35 -6.89
C LEU A 467 24.74 23.85 -6.30
N LEU A 468 24.68 22.86 -5.40
CA LEU A 468 25.87 22.30 -4.76
C LEU A 468 26.67 21.43 -5.72
N GLU A 469 28.00 21.50 -5.63
CA GLU A 469 28.85 20.51 -6.27
C GLU A 469 28.55 19.11 -5.71
N SER A 470 28.43 18.12 -6.60
CA SER A 470 28.11 16.72 -6.23
C SER A 470 28.99 16.17 -5.10
N GLY A 471 30.29 16.46 -5.09
CA GLY A 471 31.21 16.01 -4.03
C GLY A 471 31.01 16.67 -2.66
N LEU A 472 30.27 17.78 -2.59
CA LEU A 472 29.90 18.43 -1.33
C LEU A 472 28.53 17.99 -0.81
N TYR A 473 27.67 17.48 -1.69
CA TYR A 473 26.32 17.10 -1.29
C TYR A 473 26.37 15.88 -0.35
N PRO A 474 25.83 15.98 0.89
CA PRO A 474 26.12 15.03 1.96
C PRO A 474 25.32 13.72 1.88
N TYR A 475 24.30 13.64 1.04
CA TYR A 475 23.38 12.50 0.95
C TYR A 475 23.32 11.92 -0.46
N PRO A 476 23.03 10.63 -0.63
CA PRO A 476 22.80 10.07 -1.95
C PRO A 476 21.63 10.75 -2.67
N THR A 477 21.81 11.07 -3.95
CA THR A 477 20.73 11.61 -4.81
C THR A 477 19.72 10.51 -5.12
N TYR A 478 18.52 10.90 -5.59
CA TYR A 478 17.52 9.92 -6.03
C TYR A 478 18.05 9.04 -7.18
N GLU A 479 18.85 9.61 -8.08
CA GLU A 479 19.51 8.85 -9.14
C GLU A 479 20.41 7.75 -8.56
N THR A 480 21.20 8.08 -7.54
CA THR A 480 22.06 7.11 -6.86
C THR A 480 21.24 6.02 -6.17
N LEU A 481 20.19 6.40 -5.45
CA LEU A 481 19.37 5.45 -4.69
C LEU A 481 18.56 4.51 -5.60
N LEU A 482 18.07 5.00 -6.75
CA LEU A 482 17.17 4.25 -7.62
C LEU A 482 17.89 3.49 -8.75
N TYR A 483 19.11 3.88 -9.16
CA TYR A 483 19.77 3.27 -10.33
C TYR A 483 21.11 2.61 -10.04
N SER A 484 21.74 2.84 -8.88
CA SER A 484 23.09 2.31 -8.61
C SER A 484 23.19 0.78 -8.63
N HIS A 485 22.08 0.06 -8.43
CA HIS A 485 22.03 -1.40 -8.47
C HIS A 485 21.95 -2.00 -9.89
N HIS A 486 21.82 -1.15 -10.93
CA HIS A 486 21.78 -1.57 -12.33
C HIS A 486 23.16 -1.60 -13.02
N HIS A 487 24.22 -1.14 -12.35
CA HIS A 487 25.56 -0.97 -12.93
C HIS A 487 26.55 -2.06 -12.56
#